data_AF-A0A0D3EJS9-F1
#
_entry.id   AF-A0A0D3EJS9-F1
#
_cell.length_a   1.000
_cell.length_b   1.000
_cell.length_c   1.000
_cell.angle_alpha   90.00
_cell.angle_beta   90.00
_cell.angle_gamma   90.00
#
_symmetry.space_group_name_H-M   'P 1'
#
loop_
_entity.id
_entity.type
_entity.pdbx_description
1 polymer ?
#
loop_
_entity_poly.entity_id
_entity_poly.type
_entity_poly.pdbx_seq_one_letter_code
_entity_poly.pdbx_strand_id
1 'polypeptide(L)'
;MAAEAWRARFRERVVEAAGRWERVREGLATALAHVTSPMLAADEEAAAAARTRIQLAMGQLEDASRDLASAMSLMKAADLLALHGDSVNPSTFLGGIGHLGAQYLAERIAVTKLREAWEDARDAYTNVEWCRSHLDAILLMLDHPHLPSVDGLIEEERAAADGFLQAAIGRAELGNERAVDARQDAWRSRFRERVVEAAERWESVGESLATALTHLKSPMHAGDEEEAAAARTRIQLAMGELVDASRNLASAMSLMKVAELLALHGGSVNPSTHLGEISLLGDQYLAERNAGIKLLEAGKDARKAYISVDGCRGNLDAILLLLDHPRVPCVDDFIEEELFVAGDNLQGAIGNAKLGTERAVGARQDVSGAN
;
A
#
# COMPACT_ATOMS: atom_id res chain seq x y z
N MET A 1 -4.99 9.21 15.42
CA MET A 1 -5.47 7.82 15.35
C MET A 1 -6.68 7.64 14.42
N ALA A 2 -7.77 8.41 14.57
CA ALA A 2 -8.96 8.25 13.71
C ALA A 2 -8.68 8.50 12.21
N ALA A 3 -7.88 9.52 11.87
CA ALA A 3 -7.53 9.88 10.49
C ALA A 3 -6.75 8.79 9.71
N GLU A 4 -6.11 7.85 10.41
CA GLU A 4 -5.32 6.78 9.79
C GLU A 4 -6.13 5.49 9.64
N ALA A 5 -7.06 5.25 10.55
CA ALA A 5 -7.95 4.08 10.52
C ALA A 5 -8.91 4.09 9.33
N TRP A 6 -9.51 5.23 8.99
CA TRP A 6 -10.41 5.30 7.84
C TRP A 6 -9.65 5.18 6.51
N ARG A 7 -8.43 5.75 6.42
CA ARG A 7 -7.59 5.65 5.21
C ARG A 7 -7.15 4.21 4.96
N ALA A 8 -6.82 3.47 6.02
CA ALA A 8 -6.53 2.05 5.90
C ALA A 8 -7.73 1.27 5.33
N ARG A 9 -8.93 1.48 5.87
CA ARG A 9 -10.16 0.85 5.37
C ARG A 9 -10.52 1.29 3.96
N PHE A 10 -10.32 2.56 3.61
CA PHE A 10 -10.54 3.07 2.27
C PHE A 10 -9.68 2.30 1.26
N ARG A 11 -8.38 2.15 1.54
CA ARG A 11 -7.44 1.42 0.68
C ARG A 11 -7.81 -0.05 0.54
N GLU A 12 -8.21 -0.69 1.64
CA GLU A 12 -8.71 -2.08 1.63
C GLU A 12 -9.89 -2.24 0.67
N ARG A 13 -10.88 -1.34 0.73
CA ARG A 13 -12.04 -1.37 -0.17
C ARG A 13 -11.66 -1.13 -1.63
N VAL A 14 -10.69 -0.26 -1.91
CA VAL A 14 -10.17 -0.05 -3.26
C VAL A 14 -9.50 -1.31 -3.80
N VAL A 15 -8.68 -1.99 -3.01
CA VAL A 15 -8.01 -3.24 -3.39
C VAL A 15 -9.02 -4.36 -3.64
N GLU A 16 -9.98 -4.54 -2.73
CA GLU A 16 -11.03 -5.55 -2.89
C GLU A 16 -11.89 -5.28 -4.13
N ALA A 17 -12.26 -4.02 -4.39
CA ALA A 17 -13.02 -3.66 -5.58
C ALA A 17 -12.26 -3.99 -6.87
N ALA A 18 -10.96 -3.66 -6.93
CA ALA A 18 -10.10 -4.02 -8.07
C ALA A 18 -10.03 -5.54 -8.29
N GLY A 19 -9.90 -6.32 -7.21
CA GLY A 19 -9.86 -7.79 -7.31
C GLY A 19 -11.16 -8.43 -7.80
N ARG A 20 -12.32 -7.77 -7.64
CA ARG A 20 -13.60 -8.26 -8.17
C ARG A 20 -13.67 -8.16 -9.68
N TRP A 21 -13.09 -7.11 -10.26
CA TRP A 21 -13.13 -6.90 -11.71
C TRP A 21 -12.36 -7.96 -12.50
N GLU A 22 -11.27 -8.47 -11.96
CA GLU A 22 -10.51 -9.56 -12.59
C GLU A 22 -11.41 -10.80 -12.77
N ARG A 23 -12.14 -11.18 -11.72
CA ARG A 23 -13.09 -12.31 -11.76
C ARG A 23 -14.24 -12.07 -12.73
N VAL A 24 -14.78 -10.85 -12.76
CA VAL A 24 -15.83 -10.46 -13.73
C VAL A 24 -15.30 -10.64 -15.15
N ARG A 25 -14.11 -10.14 -15.46
CA ARG A 25 -13.53 -10.25 -16.80
C ARG A 25 -13.33 -11.71 -17.23
N GLU A 26 -12.77 -12.54 -16.34
CA GLU A 26 -12.58 -13.97 -16.60
C GLU A 26 -13.92 -14.70 -16.82
N GLY A 27 -14.92 -14.43 -15.98
CA GLY A 27 -16.25 -15.02 -16.07
C GLY A 27 -16.98 -14.61 -17.36
N LEU A 28 -16.97 -13.33 -17.72
CA LEU A 28 -17.61 -12.84 -18.94
C LEU A 28 -16.95 -13.38 -20.22
N ALA A 29 -15.61 -13.46 -20.24
CA ALA A 29 -14.90 -14.06 -21.37
C ALA A 29 -15.23 -15.56 -21.51
N THR A 30 -15.36 -16.28 -20.39
CA THR A 30 -15.76 -17.69 -20.39
C THR A 30 -17.21 -17.85 -20.86
N ALA A 31 -18.13 -17.00 -20.39
CA ALA A 31 -19.51 -17.00 -20.85
C ALA A 31 -19.60 -16.75 -22.37
N LEU A 32 -18.80 -15.82 -22.90
CA LEU A 32 -18.80 -15.47 -24.33
C LEU A 32 -18.45 -16.69 -25.18
N ALA A 33 -17.44 -17.46 -24.78
CA ALA A 33 -17.05 -18.68 -25.50
C ALA A 33 -18.21 -19.69 -25.66
N HIS A 34 -19.17 -19.72 -24.73
CA HIS A 34 -20.35 -20.58 -24.81
C HIS A 34 -21.46 -20.02 -25.70
N VAL A 35 -21.61 -18.68 -25.77
CA VAL A 35 -22.69 -17.98 -26.48
C VAL A 35 -22.36 -17.73 -27.96
N THR A 36 -21.09 -17.57 -28.33
CA THR A 36 -20.69 -17.23 -29.70
C THR A 36 -20.95 -18.35 -30.73
N SER A 37 -21.02 -19.62 -30.29
CA SER A 37 -21.28 -20.75 -31.18
C SER A 37 -22.78 -20.87 -31.52
N PRO A 38 -23.16 -21.15 -32.79
CA PRO A 38 -24.55 -21.31 -33.18
C PRO A 38 -25.33 -22.29 -32.29
N MET A 39 -26.60 -22.02 -32.04
CA MET A 39 -27.54 -22.82 -31.26
C MET A 39 -28.67 -23.25 -32.18
N LEU A 40 -28.90 -24.56 -32.29
CA LEU A 40 -29.87 -25.13 -33.23
C LEU A 40 -30.83 -26.06 -32.47
N ALA A 41 -32.08 -26.08 -32.92
CA ALA A 41 -33.14 -27.00 -32.50
C ALA A 41 -33.41 -28.09 -33.56
N ALA A 42 -32.55 -28.20 -34.58
CA ALA A 42 -32.71 -29.11 -35.72
C ALA A 42 -32.92 -30.59 -35.32
N ASP A 43 -32.28 -31.02 -34.23
CA ASP A 43 -32.49 -32.32 -33.59
C ASP A 43 -32.25 -32.22 -32.08
N GLU A 44 -32.61 -33.28 -31.35
CA GLU A 44 -32.52 -33.30 -29.89
C GLU A 44 -31.09 -33.26 -29.37
N GLU A 45 -30.11 -33.78 -30.12
CA GLU A 45 -28.70 -33.75 -29.72
C GLU A 45 -28.14 -32.33 -29.80
N ALA A 46 -28.42 -31.63 -30.89
CA ALA A 46 -28.08 -30.23 -31.08
C ALA A 46 -28.77 -29.34 -30.02
N ALA A 47 -30.05 -29.58 -29.75
CA ALA A 47 -30.80 -28.86 -28.73
C ALA A 47 -30.23 -29.12 -27.33
N ALA A 48 -29.92 -30.37 -26.96
CA ALA A 48 -29.31 -30.72 -25.68
C ALA A 48 -27.91 -30.09 -25.50
N ALA A 49 -27.10 -30.06 -26.57
CA ALA A 49 -25.80 -29.39 -26.56
C ALA A 49 -25.93 -27.87 -26.39
N ALA A 50 -26.94 -27.25 -27.03
CA ALA A 50 -27.25 -25.83 -26.85
C ALA A 50 -27.69 -25.54 -25.40
N ARG A 51 -28.62 -26.33 -24.83
CA ARG A 51 -29.05 -26.20 -23.43
C ARG A 51 -27.86 -26.28 -22.46
N THR A 52 -26.97 -27.24 -22.67
CA THR A 52 -25.76 -27.41 -21.82
C THR A 52 -24.88 -26.17 -21.88
N ARG A 53 -24.60 -25.62 -23.07
CA ARG A 53 -23.81 -24.40 -23.22
C ARG A 53 -24.48 -23.20 -22.58
N ILE A 54 -25.80 -23.05 -22.74
CA ILE A 54 -26.56 -21.96 -22.12
C ILE A 54 -26.47 -22.06 -20.59
N GLN A 55 -26.66 -23.24 -20.01
CA GLN A 55 -26.54 -23.43 -18.56
C GLN A 55 -25.15 -23.08 -18.04
N LEU A 56 -24.09 -23.46 -18.76
CA LEU A 56 -22.72 -23.07 -18.43
C LEU A 56 -22.53 -21.55 -18.50
N ALA A 57 -23.02 -20.91 -19.57
CA ALA A 57 -22.99 -19.45 -19.71
C ALA A 57 -23.75 -18.76 -18.56
N MET A 58 -24.97 -19.19 -18.25
CA MET A 58 -25.78 -18.63 -17.17
C MET A 58 -25.08 -18.71 -15.81
N GLY A 59 -24.40 -19.82 -15.50
CA GLY A 59 -23.60 -19.93 -14.28
C GLY A 59 -22.49 -18.88 -14.20
N GLN A 60 -21.74 -18.70 -15.29
CA GLN A 60 -20.70 -17.66 -15.37
C GLN A 60 -21.27 -16.24 -15.26
N LEU A 61 -22.41 -15.97 -15.91
CA LEU A 61 -23.09 -14.68 -15.85
C LEU A 61 -23.65 -14.39 -14.46
N GLU A 62 -24.17 -15.39 -13.74
CA GLU A 62 -24.63 -15.22 -12.36
C GLU A 62 -23.48 -14.87 -11.41
N ASP A 63 -22.35 -15.57 -11.53
CA ASP A 63 -21.15 -15.29 -10.75
C ASP A 63 -20.61 -13.89 -11.07
N ALA A 64 -20.58 -13.49 -12.34
CA ALA A 64 -20.19 -12.15 -12.77
C ALA A 64 -21.13 -11.07 -12.22
N SER A 65 -22.45 -11.25 -12.26
CA SER A 65 -23.43 -10.33 -11.66
C SER A 65 -23.19 -10.17 -10.15
N ARG A 66 -22.87 -11.26 -9.45
CA ARG A 66 -22.56 -11.24 -8.00
C ARG A 66 -21.27 -10.45 -7.71
N ASP A 67 -20.23 -10.65 -8.50
CA ASP A 67 -18.97 -9.92 -8.34
C ASP A 67 -19.10 -8.44 -8.73
N LEU A 68 -19.87 -8.10 -9.77
CA LEU A 68 -20.21 -6.71 -10.13
C LEU A 68 -20.97 -6.01 -9.01
N ALA A 69 -22.00 -6.66 -8.44
CA ALA A 69 -22.75 -6.11 -7.31
C ALA A 69 -21.85 -5.89 -6.08
N SER A 70 -20.94 -6.83 -5.82
CA SER A 70 -19.94 -6.71 -4.76
C SER A 70 -18.98 -5.54 -5.01
N ALA A 71 -18.46 -5.41 -6.23
CA ALA A 71 -17.58 -4.31 -6.63
C ALA A 71 -18.26 -2.94 -6.44
N MET A 72 -19.51 -2.81 -6.91
CA MET A 72 -20.31 -1.60 -6.72
C MET A 72 -20.49 -1.23 -5.23
N SER A 73 -20.78 -2.23 -4.39
CA SER A 73 -20.92 -2.02 -2.94
C SER A 73 -19.62 -1.54 -2.30
N LEU A 74 -18.48 -2.15 -2.66
CA LEU A 74 -17.16 -1.79 -2.16
C LEU A 74 -16.73 -0.38 -2.58
N MET A 75 -16.95 0.00 -3.85
CA MET A 75 -16.70 1.36 -4.34
C MET A 75 -17.56 2.38 -3.60
N LYS A 76 -18.83 2.05 -3.33
CA LYS A 76 -19.71 2.94 -2.57
C LYS A 76 -19.27 3.07 -1.12
N ALA A 77 -18.80 1.99 -0.49
CA ALA A 77 -18.22 2.03 0.83
C ALA A 77 -16.94 2.89 0.86
N ALA A 78 -16.08 2.79 -0.16
CA ALA A 78 -14.89 3.64 -0.30
C ALA A 78 -15.25 5.13 -0.45
N ASP A 79 -16.26 5.46 -1.27
CA ASP A 79 -16.81 6.83 -1.41
C ASP A 79 -17.30 7.36 -0.05
N LEU A 80 -18.06 6.56 0.69
CA LEU A 80 -18.54 6.94 2.02
C LEU A 80 -17.39 7.13 3.02
N LEU A 81 -16.39 6.25 3.03
CA LEU A 81 -15.22 6.38 3.90
C LEU A 81 -14.45 7.67 3.61
N ALA A 82 -14.28 8.02 2.33
CA ALA A 82 -13.62 9.27 1.95
C ALA A 82 -14.43 10.52 2.37
N LEU A 83 -15.76 10.47 2.25
CA LEU A 83 -16.65 11.59 2.62
C LEU A 83 -16.74 11.83 4.14
N HIS A 84 -16.52 10.81 4.97
CA HIS A 84 -16.67 10.87 6.43
C HIS A 84 -15.34 10.69 7.18
N GLY A 85 -14.23 10.48 6.47
CA GLY A 85 -12.99 10.02 7.07
C GLY A 85 -12.39 10.98 8.10
N ASP A 86 -12.48 12.28 7.85
CA ASP A 86 -11.95 13.32 8.74
C ASP A 86 -13.02 13.97 9.61
N SER A 87 -14.28 13.51 9.55
CA SER A 87 -15.33 14.10 10.35
C SER A 87 -15.26 13.57 11.78
N VAL A 88 -15.07 14.47 12.75
CA VAL A 88 -15.21 14.17 14.19
C VAL A 88 -16.63 13.66 14.53
N ASN A 89 -17.59 13.92 13.64
CA ASN A 89 -18.97 13.50 13.76
C ASN A 89 -19.38 12.71 12.50
N PRO A 90 -19.77 11.42 12.61
CA PRO A 90 -20.23 10.59 11.50
C PRO A 90 -21.44 11.17 10.74
N SER A 91 -22.14 12.12 11.35
CA SER A 91 -23.31 12.81 10.78
C SER A 91 -22.94 14.00 9.89
N THR A 92 -21.69 14.48 9.96
CA THR A 92 -21.24 15.67 9.24
C THR A 92 -20.78 15.25 7.85
N PHE A 93 -21.70 15.32 6.89
CA PHE A 93 -21.43 15.09 5.48
C PHE A 93 -20.55 16.23 4.93
N LEU A 94 -19.35 15.91 4.42
CA LEU A 94 -18.69 16.83 3.50
C LEU A 94 -19.59 16.95 2.27
N GLY A 95 -19.96 18.18 1.85
CA GLY A 95 -20.88 18.48 0.74
C GLY A 95 -20.45 17.97 -0.66
N GLY A 96 -19.49 17.05 -0.72
CA GLY A 96 -18.87 16.46 -1.90
C GLY A 96 -17.38 16.20 -1.69
N ILE A 97 -16.81 15.27 -2.46
CA ILE A 97 -15.36 14.95 -2.48
C ILE A 97 -14.51 16.19 -2.79
N GLY A 98 -15.05 17.15 -3.54
CA GLY A 98 -14.37 18.40 -3.86
C GLY A 98 -13.99 19.24 -2.63
N HIS A 99 -14.62 19.01 -1.48
CA HIS A 99 -14.37 19.70 -0.22
C HIS A 99 -13.31 19.02 0.66
N LEU A 100 -12.79 17.86 0.27
CA LEU A 100 -11.63 17.27 0.93
C LEU A 100 -10.42 18.21 0.76
N GLY A 101 -9.73 18.49 1.86
CA GLY A 101 -8.55 19.36 1.89
C GLY A 101 -7.43 18.86 0.97
N ALA A 102 -6.48 19.75 0.65
CA ALA A 102 -5.37 19.44 -0.25
C ALA A 102 -4.53 18.24 0.20
N GLN A 103 -4.50 17.97 1.51
CA GLN A 103 -3.83 16.81 2.10
C GLN A 103 -4.44 15.44 1.70
N TYR A 104 -5.65 15.43 1.11
CA TYR A 104 -6.37 14.22 0.69
C TYR A 104 -6.52 14.14 -0.84
N LEU A 105 -5.63 14.78 -1.59
CA LEU A 105 -5.69 14.83 -3.05
C LEU A 105 -5.69 13.43 -3.68
N ALA A 106 -4.88 12.51 -3.16
CA ALA A 106 -4.82 11.14 -3.68
C ALA A 106 -6.14 10.39 -3.47
N GLU A 107 -6.74 10.50 -2.29
CA GLU A 107 -8.06 9.94 -2.01
C GLU A 107 -9.13 10.57 -2.90
N ARG A 108 -9.08 11.88 -3.15
CA ARG A 108 -10.01 12.56 -4.08
C ARG A 108 -9.91 12.01 -5.49
N ILE A 109 -8.70 11.84 -6.02
CA ILE A 109 -8.47 11.30 -7.37
C ILE A 109 -8.97 9.85 -7.43
N ALA A 110 -8.60 9.03 -6.44
CA ALA A 110 -9.01 7.64 -6.38
C ALA A 110 -10.54 7.50 -6.32
N VAL A 111 -11.25 8.29 -5.49
CA VAL A 111 -12.71 8.19 -5.40
C VAL A 111 -13.39 8.65 -6.70
N THR A 112 -12.88 9.67 -7.39
CA THR A 112 -13.40 10.06 -8.71
C THR A 112 -13.33 8.87 -9.69
N LYS A 113 -12.17 8.20 -9.77
CA LYS A 113 -12.00 7.00 -10.60
C LYS A 113 -12.92 5.86 -10.17
N LEU A 114 -13.12 5.64 -8.87
CA LEU A 114 -14.06 4.63 -8.37
C LEU A 114 -15.52 4.94 -8.73
N ARG A 115 -15.91 6.22 -8.80
CA ARG A 115 -17.27 6.61 -9.21
C ARG A 115 -17.49 6.31 -10.69
N GLU A 116 -16.52 6.61 -11.54
CA GLU A 116 -16.55 6.25 -12.95
C GLU A 116 -16.57 4.71 -13.14
N ALA A 117 -15.75 3.98 -12.36
CA ALA A 117 -15.78 2.52 -12.36
C ALA A 117 -17.13 1.96 -11.90
N TRP A 118 -17.78 2.61 -10.92
CA TRP A 118 -19.10 2.20 -10.45
C TRP A 118 -20.16 2.35 -11.55
N GLU A 119 -20.08 3.41 -12.36
CA GLU A 119 -20.97 3.60 -13.51
C GLU A 119 -20.77 2.51 -14.56
N ASP A 120 -19.53 2.16 -14.89
CA ASP A 120 -19.26 1.02 -15.78
C ASP A 120 -19.76 -0.29 -15.19
N ALA A 121 -19.65 -0.49 -13.88
CA ALA A 121 -20.11 -1.71 -13.22
C ALA A 121 -21.62 -1.86 -13.33
N ARG A 122 -22.36 -0.76 -13.17
CA ARG A 122 -23.81 -0.72 -13.34
C ARG A 122 -24.21 -1.01 -14.77
N ASP A 123 -23.52 -0.43 -15.74
CA ASP A 123 -23.80 -0.64 -17.15
C ASP A 123 -23.45 -2.08 -17.58
N ALA A 124 -22.33 -2.62 -17.11
CA ALA A 124 -21.95 -4.02 -17.29
C ALA A 124 -22.99 -4.97 -16.69
N TYR A 125 -23.40 -4.72 -15.44
CA TYR A 125 -24.43 -5.52 -14.76
C TYR A 125 -25.73 -5.54 -15.56
N THR A 126 -26.17 -4.38 -16.03
CA THR A 126 -27.37 -4.26 -16.86
C THR A 126 -27.25 -5.14 -18.10
N ASN A 127 -26.15 -5.02 -18.85
CA ASN A 127 -25.91 -5.82 -20.06
C ASN A 127 -25.85 -7.34 -19.77
N VAL A 128 -25.31 -7.75 -18.62
CA VAL A 128 -25.33 -9.17 -18.20
C VAL A 128 -26.77 -9.66 -18.02
N GLU A 129 -27.63 -8.88 -17.36
CA GLU A 129 -29.03 -9.25 -17.17
C GLU A 129 -29.83 -9.28 -18.48
N TRP A 130 -29.54 -8.39 -19.43
CA TRP A 130 -30.10 -8.48 -20.79
C TRP A 130 -29.65 -9.75 -21.50
N CYS A 131 -28.35 -10.06 -21.47
CA CYS A 131 -27.81 -11.30 -22.05
C CYS A 131 -28.51 -12.54 -21.46
N ARG A 132 -28.64 -12.62 -20.14
CA ARG A 132 -29.35 -13.71 -19.45
C ARG A 132 -30.80 -13.85 -19.91
N SER A 133 -31.51 -12.72 -20.05
CA SER A 133 -32.90 -12.73 -20.50
C SER A 133 -33.05 -13.30 -21.92
N HIS A 134 -32.13 -12.99 -22.83
CA HIS A 134 -32.08 -13.59 -24.17
C HIS A 134 -31.76 -15.09 -24.13
N LEU A 135 -30.84 -15.52 -23.26
CA LEU A 135 -30.52 -16.94 -23.07
C LEU A 135 -31.71 -17.74 -22.51
N ASP A 136 -32.47 -17.17 -21.57
CA ASP A 136 -33.71 -17.76 -21.06
C ASP A 136 -34.78 -17.90 -22.17
N ALA A 137 -34.89 -16.91 -23.05
CA ALA A 137 -35.78 -16.99 -24.22
C ALA A 137 -35.37 -18.13 -25.17
N ILE A 138 -34.07 -18.33 -25.40
CA ILE A 138 -33.55 -19.45 -26.19
C ILE A 138 -33.92 -20.79 -25.54
N LEU A 139 -33.75 -20.93 -24.23
CA LEU A 139 -34.13 -22.17 -23.52
C LEU A 139 -35.61 -22.51 -23.74
N LEU A 140 -36.50 -21.52 -23.66
CA LEU A 140 -37.93 -21.72 -23.94
C LEU A 140 -38.17 -22.18 -25.38
N MET A 141 -37.46 -21.61 -26.36
CA MET A 141 -37.60 -22.00 -27.76
C MET A 141 -37.07 -23.42 -28.04
N LEU A 142 -35.98 -23.82 -27.38
CA LEU A 142 -35.42 -25.18 -27.49
C LEU A 142 -36.40 -26.25 -27.00
N ASP A 143 -37.31 -25.91 -26.07
CA ASP A 143 -38.37 -26.81 -25.59
C ASP A 143 -39.56 -26.90 -26.56
N HIS A 144 -39.55 -26.11 -27.64
CA HIS A 144 -40.61 -26.06 -28.65
C HIS A 144 -40.06 -26.16 -30.09
N PRO A 145 -39.34 -27.25 -30.45
CA PRO A 145 -38.63 -27.38 -31.72
C PRO A 145 -39.54 -27.44 -32.96
N HIS A 146 -40.84 -27.65 -32.76
CA HIS A 146 -41.82 -27.72 -33.85
C HIS A 146 -42.37 -26.36 -34.30
N LEU A 147 -41.96 -25.27 -33.63
CA LEU A 147 -42.38 -23.94 -34.03
C LEU A 147 -41.75 -23.57 -35.39
N PRO A 148 -42.53 -22.95 -36.30
CA PRO A 148 -42.00 -22.55 -37.60
C PRO A 148 -40.88 -21.51 -37.40
N SER A 149 -39.77 -21.72 -38.10
CA SER A 149 -38.60 -20.83 -38.09
C SER A 149 -37.91 -20.67 -36.73
N VAL A 150 -38.08 -21.62 -35.81
CA VAL A 150 -37.50 -21.57 -34.45
C VAL A 150 -35.98 -21.41 -34.46
N ASP A 151 -35.27 -22.09 -35.38
CA ASP A 151 -33.81 -21.95 -35.50
C ASP A 151 -33.38 -20.52 -35.86
N GLY A 152 -34.16 -19.82 -36.69
CA GLY A 152 -33.89 -18.42 -37.03
C GLY A 152 -34.07 -17.50 -35.82
N LEU A 153 -35.14 -17.69 -35.05
CA LEU A 153 -35.38 -16.93 -33.83
C LEU A 153 -34.32 -17.21 -32.75
N ILE A 154 -33.91 -18.48 -32.59
CA ILE A 154 -32.82 -18.86 -31.69
C ILE A 154 -31.53 -18.12 -32.05
N GLU A 155 -31.16 -18.08 -33.34
CA GLU A 155 -29.96 -17.37 -33.76
C GLU A 155 -30.07 -15.85 -33.61
N GLU A 156 -31.24 -15.25 -33.81
CA GLU A 156 -31.48 -13.82 -33.55
C GLU A 156 -31.29 -13.50 -32.05
N GLU A 157 -31.91 -14.27 -31.17
CA GLU A 157 -31.77 -14.11 -29.71
C GLU A 157 -30.32 -14.37 -29.26
N ARG A 158 -29.64 -15.36 -29.85
CA ARG A 158 -28.22 -15.64 -29.57
C ARG A 158 -27.33 -14.48 -30.00
N ALA A 159 -27.57 -13.90 -31.18
CA ALA A 159 -26.82 -12.74 -31.65
C ALA A 159 -27.05 -11.51 -30.76
N ALA A 160 -28.27 -11.29 -30.26
CA ALA A 160 -28.55 -10.26 -29.28
C ALA A 160 -27.82 -10.52 -27.95
N ALA A 161 -27.88 -11.75 -27.44
CA ALA A 161 -27.17 -12.17 -26.23
C ALA A 161 -25.64 -11.95 -26.36
N ASP A 162 -25.05 -12.31 -27.49
CA ASP A 162 -23.64 -12.09 -27.81
C ASP A 162 -23.30 -10.59 -27.81
N GLY A 163 -24.12 -9.75 -28.46
CA GLY A 163 -23.93 -8.30 -28.49
C GLY A 163 -23.98 -7.65 -27.10
N PHE A 164 -24.94 -8.03 -26.26
CA PHE A 164 -25.00 -7.55 -24.87
C PHE A 164 -23.81 -8.04 -24.05
N LEU A 165 -23.37 -9.28 -24.24
CA LEU A 165 -22.21 -9.82 -23.52
C LEU A 165 -20.91 -9.12 -23.91
N GLN A 166 -20.71 -8.83 -25.20
CA GLN A 166 -19.59 -8.02 -25.67
C GLN A 166 -19.62 -6.60 -25.07
N ALA A 167 -20.80 -5.97 -25.00
CA ALA A 167 -20.97 -4.69 -24.34
C ALA A 167 -20.63 -4.75 -22.84
N ALA A 168 -21.03 -5.83 -22.14
CA ALA A 168 -20.67 -6.06 -20.75
C ALA A 168 -19.15 -6.21 -20.56
N ILE A 169 -18.47 -6.93 -21.45
CA ILE A 169 -17.01 -7.09 -21.44
C ILE A 169 -16.32 -5.74 -21.60
N GLY A 170 -16.71 -4.94 -22.60
CA GLY A 170 -16.11 -3.62 -22.81
C GLY A 170 -16.29 -2.69 -21.60
N ARG A 171 -17.44 -2.75 -20.92
CA ARG A 171 -17.65 -2.01 -19.67
C ARG A 171 -16.82 -2.55 -18.52
N ALA A 172 -16.69 -3.87 -18.40
CA ALA A 172 -15.85 -4.48 -17.38
C ALA A 172 -14.36 -4.15 -17.54
N GLU A 173 -13.87 -3.99 -18.77
CA GLU A 173 -12.50 -3.54 -19.06
C GLU A 173 -12.27 -2.10 -18.59
N LEU A 174 -13.15 -1.17 -18.96
CA LEU A 174 -13.08 0.23 -18.53
C LEU A 174 -13.17 0.36 -17.00
N GLY A 175 -14.11 -0.34 -16.37
CA GLY A 175 -14.29 -0.33 -14.92
C GLY A 175 -13.07 -0.91 -14.19
N ASN A 176 -12.48 -1.98 -14.74
CA ASN A 176 -11.24 -2.56 -14.23
C ASN A 176 -10.06 -1.58 -14.32
N GLU A 177 -9.85 -0.93 -15.47
CA GLU A 177 -8.79 0.06 -15.65
C GLU A 177 -8.89 1.17 -14.60
N ARG A 178 -10.08 1.75 -14.44
CA ARG A 178 -10.35 2.81 -13.45
C ARG A 178 -10.12 2.35 -12.00
N ALA A 179 -10.55 1.14 -11.66
CA ALA A 179 -10.36 0.59 -10.31
C ALA A 179 -8.88 0.26 -10.02
N VAL A 180 -8.15 -0.26 -11.01
CA VAL A 180 -6.71 -0.50 -10.91
C VAL A 180 -5.96 0.81 -10.76
N ASP A 181 -6.31 1.83 -11.54
CA ASP A 181 -5.71 3.16 -11.43
C ASP A 181 -5.95 3.80 -10.06
N ALA A 182 -7.17 3.69 -9.52
CA ALA A 182 -7.49 4.15 -8.17
C ALA A 182 -6.64 3.43 -7.10
N ARG A 183 -6.45 2.11 -7.25
CA ARG A 183 -5.57 1.31 -6.38
C ARG A 183 -4.12 1.78 -6.46
N GLN A 184 -3.65 2.06 -7.67
CA GLN A 184 -2.28 2.54 -7.91
C GLN A 184 -2.01 3.86 -7.22
N ASP A 185 -2.90 4.85 -7.39
CA ASP A 185 -2.76 6.16 -6.75
C ASP A 185 -2.72 6.04 -5.22
N ALA A 186 -3.57 5.18 -4.66
CA ALA A 186 -3.69 4.98 -3.22
C ALA A 186 -2.41 4.44 -2.57
N TRP A 187 -1.77 3.41 -3.14
CA TRP A 187 -0.54 2.87 -2.56
C TRP A 187 0.65 3.80 -2.83
N ARG A 188 0.72 4.43 -4.00
CA ARG A 188 1.81 5.37 -4.34
C ARG A 188 1.83 6.53 -3.39
N SER A 189 0.69 7.18 -3.16
CA SER A 189 0.57 8.26 -2.19
C SER A 189 1.10 7.85 -0.82
N ARG A 190 0.66 6.68 -0.31
CA ARG A 190 1.09 6.19 1.00
C ARG A 190 2.57 5.82 1.03
N PHE A 191 3.10 5.21 -0.01
CA PHE A 191 4.52 4.93 -0.14
C PHE A 191 5.33 6.23 -0.01
N ARG A 192 4.92 7.28 -0.74
CA ARG A 192 5.59 8.59 -0.72
C ARG A 192 5.51 9.25 0.66
N GLU A 193 4.37 9.19 1.35
CA GLU A 193 4.26 9.64 2.76
C GLU A 193 5.31 8.95 3.64
N ARG A 194 5.45 7.61 3.52
CA ARG A 194 6.42 6.84 4.33
C ARG A 194 7.87 7.19 4.00
N VAL A 195 8.17 7.49 2.73
CA VAL A 195 9.49 7.98 2.32
C VAL A 195 9.81 9.33 2.97
N VAL A 196 8.85 10.26 2.97
CA VAL A 196 9.01 11.59 3.61
C VAL A 196 9.22 11.43 5.11
N GLU A 197 8.33 10.69 5.78
CA GLU A 197 8.44 10.44 7.23
C GLU A 197 9.78 9.78 7.58
N ALA A 198 10.28 8.83 6.77
CA ALA A 198 11.57 8.18 7.00
C ALA A 198 12.73 9.17 6.89
N ALA A 199 12.70 10.09 5.92
CA ALA A 199 13.72 11.13 5.78
C ALA A 199 13.73 12.09 6.97
N GLU A 200 12.57 12.50 7.47
CA GLU A 200 12.45 13.35 8.67
C GLU A 200 13.04 12.64 9.91
N ARG A 201 12.80 11.32 10.07
CA ARG A 201 13.42 10.56 11.16
C ARG A 201 14.94 10.56 11.09
N TRP A 202 15.51 10.46 9.90
CA TRP A 202 16.96 10.51 9.71
C TRP A 202 17.56 11.88 10.04
N GLU A 203 16.88 12.97 9.67
CA GLU A 203 17.26 14.32 10.06
C GLU A 203 17.31 14.45 11.59
N SER A 204 16.27 13.97 12.30
CA SER A 204 16.25 13.94 13.77
C SER A 204 17.35 13.05 14.38
N VAL A 205 17.70 11.92 13.77
CA VAL A 205 18.84 11.09 14.24
C VAL A 205 20.13 11.89 14.16
N GLY A 206 20.38 12.59 13.05
CA GLY A 206 21.58 13.41 12.88
C GLY A 206 21.69 14.51 13.95
N GLU A 207 20.59 15.17 14.26
CA GLU A 207 20.51 16.20 15.31
C GLU A 207 20.84 15.63 16.69
N SER A 208 20.17 14.55 17.10
CA SER A 208 20.42 13.93 18.41
C SER A 208 21.86 13.44 18.57
N LEU A 209 22.43 12.81 17.54
CA LEU A 209 23.82 12.34 17.61
C LEU A 209 24.83 13.49 17.69
N ALA A 210 24.57 14.60 17.01
CA ALA A 210 25.43 15.79 17.09
C ALA A 210 25.35 16.47 18.47
N THR A 211 24.16 16.50 19.08
CA THR A 211 23.95 17.01 20.44
C THR A 211 24.64 16.11 21.47
N ALA A 212 24.46 14.79 21.38
CA ALA A 212 25.15 13.82 22.22
C ALA A 212 26.68 14.01 22.17
N LEU A 213 27.24 14.19 20.97
CA LEU A 213 28.68 14.42 20.80
C LEU A 213 29.15 15.68 21.53
N THR A 214 28.32 16.73 21.56
CA THR A 214 28.67 17.98 22.25
C THR A 214 28.78 17.78 23.76
N HIS A 215 27.95 16.93 24.36
CA HIS A 215 28.02 16.60 25.79
C HIS A 215 29.27 15.78 26.16
N LEU A 216 29.79 14.97 25.23
CA LEU A 216 30.93 14.09 25.46
C LEU A 216 32.29 14.72 25.12
N LYS A 217 32.34 15.98 24.66
CA LYS A 217 33.58 16.65 24.24
C LYS A 217 34.54 17.02 25.38
N SER A 218 34.04 17.19 26.60
CA SER A 218 34.91 17.59 27.72
C SER A 218 35.34 16.38 28.55
N PRO A 219 36.53 16.42 29.16
CA PRO A 219 37.04 15.35 30.01
C PRO A 219 36.06 14.96 31.13
N MET A 220 36.19 13.74 31.62
CA MET A 220 35.42 13.20 32.74
C MET A 220 36.41 12.75 33.81
N HIS A 221 36.31 13.32 35.01
CA HIS A 221 37.20 13.04 36.13
C HIS A 221 36.38 12.65 37.35
N ALA A 222 36.88 11.67 38.12
CA ALA A 222 36.28 11.18 39.36
C ALA A 222 36.98 11.73 40.62
N GLY A 223 38.12 12.40 40.47
CA GLY A 223 38.95 12.87 41.58
C GLY A 223 38.33 13.99 42.43
N ASP A 224 37.39 14.75 41.88
CA ASP A 224 36.63 15.81 42.57
C ASP A 224 35.12 15.58 42.41
N GLU A 225 34.35 15.74 43.50
CA GLU A 225 32.91 15.44 43.48
C GLU A 225 32.10 16.42 42.63
N GLU A 226 32.52 17.69 42.54
CA GLU A 226 31.87 18.69 41.68
C GLU A 226 32.13 18.36 40.21
N GLU A 227 33.37 17.97 39.87
CA GLU A 227 33.73 17.51 38.52
C GLU A 227 33.01 16.20 38.14
N ALA A 228 32.92 15.25 39.07
CA ALA A 228 32.19 14.00 38.89
C ALA A 228 30.68 14.24 38.71
N ALA A 229 30.07 15.13 39.51
CA ALA A 229 28.67 15.52 39.35
C ALA A 229 28.39 16.20 37.99
N ALA A 230 29.30 17.07 37.54
CA ALA A 230 29.22 17.68 36.22
C ALA A 230 29.39 16.65 35.08
N ALA A 231 30.26 15.66 35.25
CA ALA A 231 30.41 14.54 34.32
C ALA A 231 29.14 13.68 34.25
N ARG A 232 28.56 13.28 35.41
CA ARG A 232 27.29 12.55 35.48
C ARG A 232 26.17 13.28 34.75
N THR A 233 26.05 14.60 34.96
CA THR A 233 25.04 15.43 34.29
C THR A 233 25.20 15.40 32.77
N ARG A 234 26.43 15.57 32.26
CA ARG A 234 26.72 15.51 30.82
C ARG A 234 26.42 14.14 30.22
N ILE A 235 26.78 13.07 30.93
CA ILE A 235 26.49 11.70 30.49
C ILE A 235 24.98 11.46 30.42
N GLN A 236 24.22 11.88 31.43
CA GLN A 236 22.77 11.73 31.44
C GLN A 236 22.11 12.48 30.27
N LEU A 237 22.58 13.70 29.96
CA LEU A 237 22.12 14.45 28.78
C LEU A 237 22.47 13.71 27.48
N ALA A 238 23.71 13.22 27.34
CA ALA A 238 24.12 12.42 26.17
C ALA A 238 23.27 11.16 26.03
N MET A 239 23.00 10.43 27.12
CA MET A 239 22.14 9.25 27.10
C MET A 239 20.72 9.56 26.66
N GLY A 240 20.15 10.69 27.08
CA GLY A 240 18.83 11.16 26.62
C GLY A 240 18.79 11.29 25.10
N GLU A 241 19.78 11.97 24.52
CA GLU A 241 19.91 12.14 23.08
C GLU A 241 20.12 10.79 22.35
N LEU A 242 20.93 9.90 22.91
CA LEU A 242 21.16 8.56 22.33
C LEU A 242 19.87 7.70 22.36
N VAL A 243 19.04 7.83 23.39
CA VAL A 243 17.73 7.16 23.46
C VAL A 243 16.79 7.68 22.37
N ASP A 244 16.76 9.00 22.15
CA ASP A 244 15.95 9.60 21.10
C ASP A 244 16.46 9.22 19.70
N ALA A 245 17.78 9.17 19.49
CA ALA A 245 18.39 8.65 18.27
C ALA A 245 17.99 7.18 18.02
N SER A 246 18.09 6.29 19.02
CA SER A 246 17.65 4.90 18.90
C SER A 246 16.17 4.78 18.54
N ARG A 247 15.29 5.59 19.15
CA ARG A 247 13.85 5.61 18.84
C ARG A 247 13.59 6.03 17.40
N ASN A 248 14.27 7.07 16.92
CA ASN A 248 14.14 7.54 15.55
C ASN A 248 14.69 6.54 14.53
N LEU A 249 15.83 5.87 14.82
CA LEU A 249 16.37 4.79 14.00
C LEU A 249 15.39 3.61 13.89
N ALA A 250 14.80 3.16 15.01
CA ALA A 250 13.80 2.11 15.01
C ALA A 250 12.55 2.51 14.19
N SER A 251 12.11 3.76 14.35
CA SER A 251 10.98 4.31 13.58
C SER A 251 11.30 4.36 12.08
N ALA A 252 12.49 4.83 11.69
CA ALA A 252 12.94 4.86 10.30
C ALA A 252 12.94 3.46 9.66
N MET A 253 13.50 2.46 10.36
CA MET A 253 13.48 1.07 9.89
C MET A 253 12.06 0.52 9.70
N SER A 254 11.15 0.82 10.64
CA SER A 254 9.75 0.42 10.53
C SER A 254 9.07 1.08 9.32
N LEU A 255 9.29 2.39 9.11
CA LEU A 255 8.72 3.13 7.99
C LEU A 255 9.21 2.58 6.64
N MET A 256 10.50 2.26 6.53
CA MET A 256 11.08 1.63 5.35
C MET A 256 10.46 0.26 5.07
N LYS A 257 10.27 -0.57 6.11
CA LYS A 257 9.65 -1.88 5.93
C LYS A 257 8.20 -1.76 5.45
N VAL A 258 7.46 -0.79 5.98
CA VAL A 258 6.10 -0.50 5.52
C VAL A 258 6.11 0.00 4.07
N ALA A 259 7.03 0.89 3.69
CA ALA A 259 7.18 1.36 2.32
C ALA A 259 7.48 0.21 1.35
N GLU A 260 8.39 -0.70 1.71
CA GLU A 260 8.68 -1.90 0.94
C GLU A 260 7.41 -2.75 0.74
N LEU A 261 6.70 -3.09 1.82
CA LEU A 261 5.48 -3.90 1.72
C LEU A 261 4.41 -3.23 0.83
N LEU A 262 4.23 -1.91 0.94
CA LEU A 262 3.31 -1.15 0.09
C LEU A 262 3.69 -1.24 -1.39
N ALA A 263 4.97 -1.11 -1.71
CA ALA A 263 5.47 -1.23 -3.08
C ALA A 263 5.27 -2.65 -3.64
N LEU A 264 5.56 -3.69 -2.84
CA LEU A 264 5.44 -5.08 -3.30
C LEU A 264 3.98 -5.50 -3.55
N HIS A 265 3.05 -5.03 -2.73
CA HIS A 265 1.62 -5.35 -2.87
C HIS A 265 0.94 -4.43 -3.89
N GLY A 266 1.25 -3.14 -3.85
CA GLY A 266 0.62 -2.12 -4.68
C GLY A 266 1.12 -2.11 -6.12
N GLY A 267 2.42 -2.36 -6.33
CA GLY A 267 3.04 -2.37 -7.65
C GLY A 267 2.75 -3.63 -8.47
N SER A 268 2.14 -4.66 -7.88
CA SER A 268 1.70 -5.85 -8.61
C SER A 268 0.47 -5.54 -9.46
N VAL A 269 0.49 -5.99 -10.73
CA VAL A 269 -0.66 -5.86 -11.64
C VAL A 269 -1.87 -6.63 -11.10
N ASN A 270 -1.66 -7.84 -10.60
CA ASN A 270 -2.70 -8.65 -9.97
C ASN A 270 -2.71 -8.40 -8.45
N PRO A 271 -3.82 -7.93 -7.85
CA PRO A 271 -3.92 -7.66 -6.41
C PRO A 271 -3.70 -8.89 -5.51
N SER A 272 -3.89 -10.08 -6.06
CA SER A 272 -3.74 -11.38 -5.39
C SER A 272 -2.30 -11.93 -5.46
N THR A 273 -1.41 -11.29 -6.21
CA THR A 273 0.01 -11.63 -6.27
C THR A 273 0.86 -10.46 -5.79
N HIS A 274 2.01 -10.77 -5.19
CA HIS A 274 2.94 -9.76 -4.68
C HIS A 274 4.27 -9.86 -5.42
N LEU A 275 4.92 -8.72 -5.63
CA LEU A 275 6.29 -8.71 -6.15
C LEU A 275 7.23 -9.34 -5.11
N GLY A 276 8.24 -10.07 -5.59
CA GLY A 276 9.29 -10.62 -4.73
C GLY A 276 10.29 -9.57 -4.25
N GLU A 277 10.52 -8.53 -5.06
CA GLU A 277 11.50 -7.49 -4.79
C GLU A 277 11.07 -6.14 -5.40
N ILE A 278 11.53 -5.04 -4.80
CA ILE A 278 11.21 -3.68 -5.24
C ILE A 278 11.83 -3.33 -6.61
N SER A 279 12.91 -4.05 -6.98
CA SER A 279 13.57 -3.97 -8.28
C SER A 279 12.65 -4.38 -9.45
N LEU A 280 11.61 -5.17 -9.16
CA LEU A 280 10.64 -5.67 -10.13
C LEU A 280 9.49 -4.70 -10.41
N LEU A 281 9.48 -3.53 -9.77
CA LEU A 281 8.53 -2.47 -10.12
C LEU A 281 8.72 -2.06 -11.59
N GLY A 282 7.59 -2.04 -12.32
CA GLY A 282 7.55 -1.62 -13.72
C GLY A 282 8.01 -0.17 -13.91
N ASP A 283 8.38 0.18 -15.14
CA ASP A 283 8.97 1.49 -15.45
C ASP A 283 8.01 2.66 -15.19
N GLN A 284 6.70 2.42 -15.17
CA GLN A 284 5.70 3.39 -14.73
C GLN A 284 5.84 3.82 -13.26
N TYR A 285 6.60 3.08 -12.45
CA TYR A 285 6.91 3.36 -11.04
C TYR A 285 8.40 3.60 -10.80
N LEU A 286 9.12 4.13 -11.81
CA LEU A 286 10.57 4.36 -11.72
C LEU A 286 10.97 5.19 -10.49
N ALA A 287 10.19 6.21 -10.14
CA ALA A 287 10.43 7.05 -8.96
C ALA A 287 10.30 6.24 -7.67
N GLU A 288 9.22 5.46 -7.53
CA GLU A 288 8.99 4.59 -6.37
C GLU A 288 10.05 3.47 -6.28
N ARG A 289 10.47 2.91 -7.40
CA ARG A 289 11.55 1.91 -7.49
C ARG A 289 12.86 2.49 -6.97
N ASN A 290 13.27 3.65 -7.48
CA ASN A 290 14.52 4.30 -7.07
C ASN A 290 14.51 4.69 -5.60
N ALA A 291 13.41 5.28 -5.13
CA ALA A 291 13.24 5.65 -3.73
C ALA A 291 13.27 4.41 -2.81
N GLY A 292 12.61 3.33 -3.23
CA GLY A 292 12.57 2.06 -2.52
C GLY A 292 13.95 1.42 -2.34
N ILE A 293 14.77 1.41 -3.40
CA ILE A 293 16.14 0.92 -3.36
C ILE A 293 16.99 1.77 -2.39
N LYS A 294 16.87 3.10 -2.46
CA LYS A 294 17.57 4.01 -1.55
C LYS A 294 17.17 3.79 -0.09
N LEU A 295 15.87 3.59 0.19
CA LEU A 295 15.37 3.29 1.54
C LEU A 295 15.88 1.94 2.06
N LEU A 296 16.00 0.92 1.20
CA LEU A 296 16.54 -0.38 1.60
C LEU A 296 18.01 -0.25 2.06
N GLU A 297 18.81 0.52 1.32
CA GLU A 297 20.19 0.82 1.71
C GLU A 297 20.26 1.65 3.00
N ALA A 298 19.43 2.70 3.12
CA ALA A 298 19.31 3.46 4.36
C ALA A 298 18.98 2.55 5.56
N GLY A 299 18.10 1.56 5.38
CA GLY A 299 17.77 0.59 6.43
C GLY A 299 18.97 -0.25 6.89
N LYS A 300 19.95 -0.51 6.01
CA LYS A 300 21.21 -1.16 6.42
C LYS A 300 22.06 -0.22 7.26
N ASP A 301 22.15 1.05 6.92
CA ASP A 301 22.87 2.05 7.72
C ASP A 301 22.19 2.27 9.07
N ALA A 302 20.85 2.24 9.12
CA ALA A 302 20.09 2.38 10.36
C ALA A 302 20.46 1.28 11.35
N ARG A 303 20.57 0.02 10.89
CA ARG A 303 21.00 -1.10 11.73
C ARG A 303 22.42 -0.90 12.27
N LYS A 304 23.36 -0.45 11.43
CA LYS A 304 24.73 -0.18 11.85
C LYS A 304 24.80 0.96 12.86
N ALA A 305 24.12 2.08 12.58
CA ALA A 305 24.03 3.22 13.48
C ALA A 305 23.42 2.81 14.82
N TYR A 306 22.37 1.98 14.81
CA TYR A 306 21.71 1.51 16.02
C TYR A 306 22.66 0.71 16.93
N ILE A 307 23.43 -0.23 16.35
CA ILE A 307 24.43 -1.01 17.09
C ILE A 307 25.50 -0.09 17.70
N SER A 308 25.97 0.90 16.93
CA SER A 308 26.95 1.88 17.42
C SER A 308 26.39 2.76 18.55
N VAL A 309 25.12 3.20 18.45
CA VAL A 309 24.45 3.94 19.53
C VAL A 309 24.33 3.10 20.80
N ASP A 310 23.94 1.83 20.66
CA ASP A 310 23.82 0.91 21.79
C ASP A 310 25.18 0.66 22.47
N GLY A 311 26.24 0.45 21.68
CA GLY A 311 27.60 0.34 22.19
C GLY A 311 28.08 1.60 22.92
N CYS A 312 27.79 2.79 22.38
CA CYS A 312 28.11 4.05 23.06
C CYS A 312 27.39 4.15 24.41
N ARG A 313 26.09 3.82 24.45
CA ARG A 313 25.31 3.84 25.70
C ARG A 313 25.87 2.87 26.74
N GLY A 314 26.26 1.66 26.34
CA GLY A 314 26.88 0.68 27.24
C GLY A 314 28.15 1.20 27.90
N ASN A 315 29.02 1.88 27.14
CA ASN A 315 30.24 2.48 27.70
C ASN A 315 29.93 3.67 28.62
N LEU A 316 28.94 4.51 28.27
CA LEU A 316 28.50 5.61 29.14
C LEU A 316 27.92 5.11 30.47
N ASP A 317 27.16 4.01 30.45
CA ASP A 317 26.68 3.34 31.66
C ASP A 317 27.85 2.83 32.52
N ALA A 318 28.91 2.29 31.90
CA ALA A 318 30.12 1.88 32.60
C ALA A 318 30.84 3.08 33.26
N ILE A 319 30.94 4.21 32.56
CA ILE A 319 31.52 5.45 33.13
C ILE A 319 30.71 5.94 34.32
N LEU A 320 29.36 5.91 34.26
CA LEU A 320 28.52 6.30 35.40
C LEU A 320 28.82 5.44 36.63
N LEU A 321 29.00 4.12 36.46
CA LEU A 321 29.40 3.23 37.55
C LEU A 321 30.78 3.58 38.12
N LEU A 322 31.76 3.89 37.26
CA LEU A 322 33.11 4.28 37.69
C LEU A 322 33.10 5.60 38.47
N LEU A 323 32.30 6.58 38.05
CA LEU A 323 32.13 7.86 38.75
C LEU A 323 31.55 7.69 40.16
N ASP A 324 30.79 6.63 40.42
CA ASP A 324 30.25 6.31 41.75
C ASP A 324 31.27 5.58 42.64
N HIS A 325 32.43 5.24 42.10
CA HIS A 325 33.49 4.50 42.77
C HIS A 325 34.88 5.18 42.67
N PRO A 326 35.04 6.43 43.14
CA PRO A 326 36.28 7.23 42.97
C PRO A 326 37.51 6.66 43.70
N ARG A 327 37.32 5.64 44.55
CA ARG A 327 38.42 4.97 45.29
C ARG A 327 39.03 3.80 44.52
N VAL A 328 38.50 3.47 43.35
CA VAL A 328 39.10 2.45 42.47
C VAL A 328 40.47 2.97 42.01
N PRO A 329 41.56 2.19 42.17
CA PRO A 329 42.86 2.59 41.65
C PRO A 329 42.79 2.82 40.15
N CYS A 330 43.37 3.93 39.66
CA CYS A 330 43.37 4.29 38.24
C CYS A 330 41.98 4.48 37.63
N VAL A 331 40.96 4.86 38.42
CA VAL A 331 39.59 5.08 37.94
C VAL A 331 39.51 6.07 36.79
N ASP A 332 40.30 7.16 36.82
CA ASP A 332 40.32 8.16 35.75
C ASP A 332 40.88 7.58 34.44
N ASP A 333 41.89 6.69 34.51
CA ASP A 333 42.42 6.01 33.32
C ASP A 333 41.36 5.09 32.67
N PHE A 334 40.58 4.37 33.48
CA PHE A 334 39.46 3.56 33.00
C PHE A 334 38.33 4.42 32.41
N ILE A 335 38.02 5.56 33.03
CA ILE A 335 37.02 6.50 32.51
C ILE A 335 37.47 7.06 31.15
N GLU A 336 38.74 7.40 30.99
CA GLU A 336 39.28 7.86 29.71
C GLU A 336 39.21 6.78 28.63
N GLU A 337 39.54 5.52 28.96
CA GLU A 337 39.43 4.39 28.02
C GLU A 337 37.97 4.18 27.58
N GLU A 338 37.02 4.11 28.51
CA GLU A 338 35.60 3.95 28.19
C GLU A 338 35.05 5.14 27.40
N LEU A 339 35.47 6.37 27.75
CA LEU A 339 35.06 7.57 27.03
C LEU A 339 35.61 7.59 25.60
N PHE A 340 36.84 7.10 25.39
CA PHE A 340 37.42 6.93 24.06
C PHE A 340 36.59 5.96 23.21
N VAL A 341 36.27 4.77 23.74
CA VAL A 341 35.46 3.77 23.01
C VAL A 341 34.03 4.28 22.78
N ALA A 342 33.42 4.98 23.76
CA ALA A 342 32.13 5.63 23.59
C ALA A 342 32.17 6.68 22.46
N GLY A 343 33.24 7.48 22.40
CA GLY A 343 33.50 8.44 21.34
C GLY A 343 33.59 7.80 19.96
N ASP A 344 34.35 6.70 19.83
CA ASP A 344 34.49 5.95 18.57
C ASP A 344 33.15 5.36 18.12
N ASN A 345 32.39 4.77 19.04
CA ASN A 345 31.04 4.27 18.78
C ASN A 345 30.11 5.40 18.30
N LEU A 346 30.15 6.56 18.96
CA LEU A 346 29.33 7.71 18.57
C LEU A 346 29.72 8.26 17.20
N GLN A 347 31.01 8.35 16.88
CA GLN A 347 31.46 8.76 15.55
C GLN A 347 31.03 7.75 14.47
N GLY A 348 31.10 6.45 14.77
CA GLY A 348 30.57 5.39 13.92
C GLY A 348 29.06 5.54 13.67
N ALA A 349 28.29 5.86 14.71
CA ALA A 349 26.86 6.14 14.58
C ALA A 349 26.60 7.36 13.70
N ILE A 350 27.33 8.47 13.90
CA ILE A 350 27.22 9.70 13.09
C ILE A 350 27.55 9.43 11.61
N GLY A 351 28.62 8.66 11.34
CA GLY A 351 29.00 8.30 9.98
C GLY A 351 27.90 7.52 9.26
N ASN A 352 27.33 6.50 9.91
CA ASN A 352 26.21 5.74 9.36
C ASN A 352 24.95 6.61 9.24
N ALA A 353 24.69 7.51 10.19
CA ALA A 353 23.56 8.41 10.12
C ALA A 353 23.64 9.37 8.94
N LYS A 354 24.83 9.90 8.64
CA LYS A 354 25.03 10.77 7.48
C LYS A 354 24.71 10.06 6.17
N LEU A 355 25.20 8.83 6.00
CA LEU A 355 24.91 8.00 4.84
C LEU A 355 23.42 7.64 4.73
N GLY A 356 22.79 7.30 5.87
CA GLY A 356 21.35 7.01 5.94
C GLY A 356 20.50 8.22 5.55
N THR A 357 20.85 9.41 6.05
CA THR A 357 20.21 10.68 5.70
C THR A 357 20.36 11.00 4.22
N GLU A 358 21.56 10.90 3.65
CA GLU A 358 21.79 11.15 2.22
C GLU A 358 20.88 10.26 1.35
N ARG A 359 20.78 8.97 1.70
CA ARG A 359 19.92 8.01 0.99
C ARG A 359 18.43 8.31 1.16
N ALA A 360 17.97 8.60 2.39
CA ALA A 360 16.57 8.89 2.65
C ALA A 360 16.10 10.22 2.05
N VAL A 361 16.95 11.25 2.09
CA VAL A 361 16.70 12.53 1.41
C VAL A 361 16.70 12.34 -0.11
N GLY A 362 17.62 11.55 -0.66
CA GLY A 362 17.62 11.18 -2.07
C GLY A 362 16.34 10.42 -2.48
N ALA A 363 15.85 9.52 -1.63
CA ALA A 363 14.57 8.83 -1.85
C ALA A 363 13.39 9.81 -1.84
N ARG A 364 13.38 10.78 -0.92
CA ARG A 364 12.39 11.86 -0.87
C ARG A 364 12.40 12.69 -2.15
N GLN A 365 13.58 13.03 -2.66
CA GLN A 365 13.73 13.79 -3.91
C GLN A 365 13.19 13.03 -5.12
N ASP A 366 13.46 11.72 -5.23
CA ASP A 366 12.94 10.88 -6.32
C ASP A 366 11.41 10.95 -6.40
N VAL A 367 10.72 10.93 -5.25
CA VAL A 367 9.25 10.93 -5.22
C VAL A 367 8.63 12.32 -5.25
N SER A 368 9.34 13.38 -4.87
CA SER A 368 8.86 14.77 -4.97
C SER A 368 8.86 15.29 -6.40
N GLY A 369 9.70 14.75 -7.29
CA GLY A 369 9.75 15.13 -8.71
C GLY A 369 8.77 14.37 -9.61
N ALA A 370 8.06 13.37 -9.09
CA ALA A 370 7.20 12.49 -9.85
C ALA A 370 5.72 12.90 -9.71
N ASN A 371 5.25 13.79 -10.59
CA ASN A 371 3.82 14.06 -10.76
C ASN A 371 3.23 13.13 -11.82
#